data_AF-A0A9X2FR30-F1
#
_entry.id   AF-A0A9X2FR30-F1
#
_cell.length_a   1.000
_cell.length_b   1.000
_cell.length_c   1.000
_cell.angle_alpha   90.00
_cell.angle_beta   90.00
_cell.angle_gamma   90.00
#
_symmetry.space_group_name_H-M   'P 1'
#
loop_
_entity.id
_entity.type
_entity.pdbx_description
1 polymer ?
#
loop_
_entity_poly.entity_id
_entity_poly.type
_entity_poly.pdbx_seq_one_letter_code
_entity_poly.pdbx_strand_id
1 'polypeptide(L)'
;MLIELGHFALILAFATAIVQMVVPLVGAQKGWRGWMGVAEPAATAQFALTGFAFAALTVAFVTSDFSVALVVANSHSLKPMLYKISGVWGNHEGSLLLWLVILSGFGAAAAWFGGNLPERLRARVLAVQASIGVAFYAFLLFTSNPFLRVATPPFDGQDLNPLLQDPGLAFHPPFLYLGYVGLSMSFSFAVAALIEGRVDAAWARWVRPWTLAAWLFLTIGIALGSWWAYYELGWGGFWFWDPVENASFMPWLFAAALLHSAIVTEKREALKSWTVLLAILAFSFSLLGTFIVRSGVLTSVHAFANDPERGVFILMILGVFTGGALTLYAARAHAMEAKGVFGLVSREAALVANNVLLAVAAMVVFVGTLWPLIAEMAFGRVLSVGPPFFDAAFTPFFVALALLLPVGTLFAWKRAQGARVLRQLWPAAALAGALLLLGYALG
;
A
#
# COMPACT_ATOMS: atom_id res chain seq x y z
N MET A 1 -27.16 8.37 20.09
CA MET A 1 -27.80 8.04 18.79
C MET A 1 -26.82 8.10 17.63
N LEU A 2 -25.99 9.14 17.49
CA LEU A 2 -25.07 9.23 16.34
C LEU A 2 -24.08 8.06 16.26
N ILE A 3 -23.55 7.60 17.39
CA ILE A 3 -22.61 6.48 17.46
C ILE A 3 -23.29 5.17 17.05
N GLU A 4 -24.52 4.93 17.50
CA GLU A 4 -25.31 3.76 17.11
C GLU A 4 -25.59 3.76 15.61
N LEU A 5 -25.91 4.93 15.04
CA LEU A 5 -26.10 5.09 13.60
C LEU A 5 -24.78 4.89 12.82
N GLY A 6 -23.66 5.39 13.34
CA GLY A 6 -22.34 5.19 12.74
C GLY A 6 -21.95 3.71 12.72
N HIS A 7 -22.16 3.00 13.83
CA HIS A 7 -21.92 1.57 13.92
C HIS A 7 -22.86 0.78 12.99
N PHE A 8 -24.15 1.11 12.96
CA PHE A 8 -25.10 0.49 12.03
C PHE A 8 -24.73 0.73 10.57
N ALA A 9 -24.30 1.94 10.20
CA ALA A 9 -23.82 2.23 8.87
C ALA A 9 -22.59 1.40 8.50
N LEU A 10 -21.67 1.16 9.44
CA LEU A 10 -20.52 0.27 9.21
C LEU A 10 -20.94 -1.18 8.96
N ILE A 11 -21.94 -1.68 9.70
CA ILE A 11 -22.52 -3.02 9.47
C ILE A 11 -23.20 -3.10 8.10
N LEU A 12 -23.94 -2.06 7.70
CA LEU A 12 -24.54 -1.98 6.37
C LEU A 12 -23.48 -1.88 5.27
N ALA A 13 -22.37 -1.18 5.50
CA ALA A 13 -21.25 -1.12 4.56
C ALA A 13 -20.66 -2.52 4.35
N PHE A 14 -20.50 -3.30 5.43
CA PHE A 14 -20.05 -4.68 5.36
C PHE A 14 -21.01 -5.57 4.54
N ALA A 15 -22.31 -5.50 4.80
CA ALA A 15 -23.31 -6.23 4.03
C ALA A 15 -23.29 -5.84 2.54
N THR A 16 -23.15 -4.53 2.26
CA THR A 16 -23.04 -4.00 0.90
C THR A 16 -21.77 -4.50 0.20
N ALA A 17 -20.65 -4.58 0.91
CA ALA A 17 -19.39 -5.12 0.39
C ALA A 17 -19.53 -6.59 -0.01
N ILE A 18 -20.26 -7.40 0.77
CA ILE A 18 -20.53 -8.80 0.42
C ILE A 18 -21.35 -8.88 -0.87
N VAL A 19 -22.39 -8.05 -1.01
CA VAL A 19 -23.19 -7.98 -2.25
C VAL A 19 -22.32 -7.54 -3.43
N GLN A 20 -21.52 -6.49 -3.26
CA GLN A 20 -20.60 -5.97 -4.29
C GLN A 20 -19.54 -6.99 -4.70
N MET A 21 -19.08 -7.83 -3.77
CA MET A 21 -18.13 -8.90 -4.05
C MET A 21 -18.77 -10.03 -4.86
N VAL A 22 -19.97 -10.49 -4.49
CA VAL A 22 -20.55 -11.71 -5.05
C VAL A 22 -21.33 -11.45 -6.33
N VAL A 23 -22.28 -10.51 -6.31
CA VAL A 23 -23.28 -10.35 -7.38
C VAL A 23 -22.62 -9.94 -8.71
N PRO A 24 -21.75 -8.91 -8.78
CA PRO A 24 -21.09 -8.54 -10.03
C PRO A 24 -20.11 -9.60 -10.53
N LEU A 25 -19.44 -10.34 -9.62
CA LEU A 25 -18.51 -11.40 -10.00
C LEU A 25 -19.23 -12.56 -10.68
N VAL A 26 -20.35 -13.01 -10.10
CA VAL A 26 -21.23 -14.02 -10.71
C VAL A 26 -21.82 -13.49 -12.02
N GLY A 27 -22.27 -12.24 -12.04
CA GLY A 27 -22.78 -11.57 -13.23
C GLY A 27 -21.77 -11.57 -14.37
N ALA A 28 -20.51 -11.23 -14.09
CA ALA A 28 -19.44 -11.24 -15.08
C ALA A 28 -19.10 -12.65 -15.57
N GLN A 29 -19.17 -13.66 -14.70
CA GLN A 29 -18.95 -15.06 -15.08
C GLN A 29 -20.07 -15.63 -15.95
N LYS A 30 -21.32 -15.26 -15.69
CA LYS A 30 -22.51 -15.74 -16.41
C LYS A 30 -22.90 -14.84 -17.59
N GLY A 31 -22.33 -13.64 -17.71
CA GLY A 31 -22.70 -12.65 -18.72
C GLY A 31 -24.00 -11.89 -18.41
N TRP A 32 -24.45 -11.87 -17.16
CA TRP A 32 -25.68 -11.19 -16.74
C TRP A 32 -25.44 -9.70 -16.48
N ARG A 33 -25.81 -8.86 -17.46
CA ARG A 33 -25.63 -7.40 -17.40
C ARG A 33 -26.24 -6.74 -16.17
N GLY A 34 -27.46 -7.12 -15.80
CA GLY A 34 -28.12 -6.57 -14.61
C GLY A 34 -27.33 -6.81 -13.32
N TRP A 35 -26.68 -7.97 -13.18
CA TRP A 35 -25.87 -8.30 -12.01
C TRP A 35 -24.51 -7.58 -12.04
N MET A 36 -23.90 -7.43 -13.22
CA MET A 36 -22.70 -6.61 -13.38
C MET A 36 -22.96 -5.14 -13.02
N GLY A 37 -24.14 -4.61 -13.37
CA GLY A 37 -24.56 -3.24 -13.06
C GLY A 37 -24.71 -2.94 -11.57
N VAL A 38 -24.78 -3.95 -10.69
CA VAL A 38 -24.82 -3.76 -9.23
C VAL A 38 -23.49 -3.22 -8.69
N ALA A 39 -22.38 -3.44 -9.40
CA ALA A 39 -21.04 -3.09 -8.91
C ALA A 39 -20.87 -1.61 -8.55
N GLU A 40 -21.34 -0.71 -9.41
CA GLU A 40 -21.17 0.74 -9.26
C GLU A 40 -22.00 1.35 -8.12
N PRO A 41 -23.33 1.12 -8.04
CA PRO A 41 -24.11 1.65 -6.93
C PRO A 41 -23.67 1.05 -5.60
N ALA A 42 -23.28 -0.23 -5.56
CA ALA A 42 -22.78 -0.85 -4.33
C ALA A 42 -21.44 -0.24 -3.88
N ALA A 43 -20.50 0.02 -4.81
CA ALA A 43 -19.25 0.72 -4.50
C ALA A 43 -19.48 2.13 -3.92
N THR A 44 -20.42 2.86 -4.51
CA THR A 44 -20.82 4.19 -4.05
C THR A 44 -21.47 4.13 -2.66
N ALA A 45 -22.40 3.21 -2.44
CA ALA A 45 -23.08 3.02 -1.16
C ALA A 45 -22.09 2.60 -0.05
N GLN A 46 -21.17 1.69 -0.35
CA GLN A 46 -20.12 1.27 0.58
C GLN A 46 -19.26 2.46 1.03
N PHE A 47 -18.85 3.33 0.09
CA PHE A 47 -18.08 4.54 0.44
C PHE A 47 -18.90 5.52 1.29
N ALA A 48 -20.15 5.79 0.91
CA ALA A 48 -21.02 6.69 1.66
C ALA A 48 -21.29 6.20 3.09
N LEU A 49 -21.58 4.91 3.26
CA LEU A 49 -21.84 4.30 4.56
C LEU A 49 -20.59 4.29 5.46
N THR A 50 -19.43 3.95 4.90
CA THR A 50 -18.16 3.96 5.64
C THR A 50 -17.73 5.38 6.00
N GLY A 51 -17.89 6.33 5.07
CA GLY A 51 -17.65 7.75 5.31
C GLY A 51 -18.55 8.32 6.40
N PHE A 52 -19.82 7.93 6.43
CA PHE A 52 -20.74 8.30 7.51
C PHE A 52 -20.30 7.73 8.86
N ALA A 53 -19.90 6.45 8.91
CA ALA A 53 -19.36 5.84 10.13
C ALA A 53 -18.11 6.60 10.63
N PHE A 54 -17.17 6.91 9.73
CA PHE A 54 -15.97 7.67 10.07
C PHE A 54 -16.29 9.09 10.55
N ALA A 55 -17.24 9.78 9.93
CA ALA A 55 -17.71 11.10 10.36
C ALA A 55 -18.36 11.03 11.74
N ALA A 56 -19.19 10.02 12.01
CA ALA A 56 -19.80 9.81 13.33
C ALA A 56 -18.74 9.60 14.42
N LEU A 57 -17.70 8.79 14.14
CA LEU A 57 -16.57 8.61 15.06
C LEU A 57 -15.79 9.92 15.25
N THR A 58 -15.59 10.69 14.19
CA THR A 58 -14.90 11.99 14.25
C THR A 58 -15.64 12.98 15.15
N VAL A 59 -16.97 13.04 15.04
CA VAL A 59 -17.80 13.85 15.94
C VAL A 59 -17.62 13.41 17.39
N ALA A 60 -17.57 12.10 17.66
CA ALA A 60 -17.32 11.57 19.00
C ALA A 60 -15.98 12.08 19.58
N PHE A 61 -14.91 12.07 18.78
CA PHE A 61 -13.59 12.56 19.19
C PHE A 61 -13.57 14.08 19.45
N VAL A 62 -14.14 14.87 18.53
CA VAL A 62 -14.16 16.34 18.59
C VAL A 62 -15.01 16.85 19.75
N THR A 63 -16.13 16.19 20.02
CA THR A 63 -17.03 16.52 21.14
C THR A 63 -16.61 15.85 22.45
N SER A 64 -15.55 15.03 22.44
CA SER A 64 -15.06 14.29 23.60
C SER A 64 -16.15 13.43 24.24
N ASP A 65 -16.88 12.68 23.41
CA ASP A 65 -17.89 11.72 23.85
C ASP A 65 -17.23 10.50 24.51
N PHE A 66 -16.98 10.59 25.82
CA PHE A 66 -16.37 9.55 26.64
C PHE A 66 -17.27 8.33 26.88
N SER A 67 -18.47 8.29 26.30
CA SER A 67 -19.26 7.06 26.26
C SER A 67 -18.76 6.06 25.20
N VAL A 68 -17.82 6.45 24.34
CA VAL A 68 -17.13 5.58 23.37
C VAL A 68 -15.75 5.19 23.91
N ALA A 69 -15.48 3.88 24.00
CA ALA A 69 -14.25 3.36 24.59
C ALA A 69 -12.98 3.87 23.87
N LEU A 70 -13.05 3.99 22.54
CA LEU A 70 -11.93 4.48 21.74
C LEU A 70 -11.61 5.96 22.03
N VAL A 71 -12.63 6.78 22.28
CA VAL A 71 -12.49 8.20 22.63
C VAL A 71 -11.90 8.33 24.04
N VAL A 72 -12.33 7.49 24.98
CA VAL A 72 -11.73 7.43 26.32
C VAL A 72 -10.24 7.11 26.24
N ALA A 73 -9.84 6.15 25.42
CA ALA A 73 -8.45 5.72 25.35
C ALA A 73 -7.52 6.69 24.57
N ASN A 74 -8.05 7.60 23.75
CA ASN A 74 -7.24 8.38 22.80
C ASN A 74 -7.60 9.88 22.73
N SER A 75 -8.46 10.39 23.60
CA SER A 75 -8.89 11.80 23.61
C SER A 75 -8.91 12.36 25.02
N HIS A 76 -8.99 13.69 25.12
CA HIS A 76 -9.07 14.44 26.37
C HIS A 76 -9.84 15.74 26.12
N SER A 77 -10.61 16.22 27.10
CA SER A 77 -11.48 17.40 26.94
C SER A 77 -10.69 18.68 26.57
N LEU A 78 -9.54 18.87 27.22
CA LEU A 78 -8.61 19.99 27.02
C LEU A 78 -7.69 19.88 25.79
N LYS A 79 -7.77 18.78 25.04
CA LYS A 79 -6.89 18.54 23.89
C LYS A 79 -7.12 19.58 22.79
N PRO A 80 -6.07 20.14 22.17
CA PRO A 80 -6.21 20.99 20.99
C PRO A 80 -7.02 20.30 19.88
N MET A 81 -7.83 21.07 19.15
CA MET A 81 -8.79 20.51 18.18
C MET A 81 -8.12 19.65 17.11
N LEU A 82 -6.93 20.05 16.66
CA LEU A 82 -6.14 19.29 15.69
C LEU A 82 -5.93 17.84 16.16
N TYR A 83 -5.56 17.64 17.43
CA TYR A 83 -5.27 16.33 18.00
C TYR A 83 -6.53 15.56 18.40
N LYS A 84 -7.67 16.23 18.59
CA LYS A 84 -8.97 15.55 18.67
C LYS A 84 -9.32 14.92 17.32
N ILE A 85 -9.13 15.65 16.22
CA ILE A 85 -9.38 15.13 14.88
C ILE A 85 -8.37 14.03 14.54
N SER A 86 -7.07 14.27 14.71
CA SER A 86 -6.06 13.24 14.38
C SER A 86 -6.09 12.04 15.31
N GLY A 87 -6.61 12.20 16.53
CA GLY A 87 -6.90 11.10 17.45
C GLY A 87 -7.82 10.03 16.85
N VAL A 88 -8.65 10.37 15.85
CA VAL A 88 -9.48 9.40 15.13
C VAL A 88 -8.63 8.35 14.42
N TRP A 89 -7.49 8.71 13.83
CA TRP A 89 -6.60 7.76 13.12
C TRP A 89 -5.26 7.53 13.82
N GLY A 90 -4.99 8.20 14.93
CA GLY A 90 -3.79 8.02 15.76
C GLY A 90 -3.77 6.73 16.59
N ASN A 91 -4.72 5.82 16.36
CA ASN A 91 -4.91 4.58 17.09
C ASN A 91 -5.22 3.42 16.12
N HIS A 92 -5.26 2.19 16.63
CA HIS A 92 -5.47 1.00 15.81
C HIS A 92 -6.87 0.94 15.15
N GLU A 93 -7.94 1.00 15.92
CA GLU A 93 -9.31 0.78 15.43
C GLU A 93 -9.74 1.87 14.45
N GLY A 94 -9.46 3.12 14.78
CA GLY A 94 -9.82 4.25 13.95
C GLY A 94 -8.93 4.44 12.71
N SER A 95 -7.64 4.04 12.77
CA SER A 95 -6.80 3.96 11.56
C SER A 95 -7.28 2.88 10.59
N LEU A 96 -7.82 1.75 11.08
CA LEU A 96 -8.46 0.74 10.23
C LEU A 96 -9.78 1.24 9.62
N LEU A 97 -10.55 2.07 10.35
CA LEU A 97 -11.72 2.72 9.76
C LEU A 97 -11.32 3.72 8.67
N LEU A 98 -10.26 4.52 8.88
CA LEU A 98 -9.69 5.39 7.84
C LEU A 98 -9.22 4.57 6.62
N TRP A 99 -8.56 3.44 6.87
CA TRP A 99 -8.14 2.49 5.85
C TRP A 99 -9.33 2.02 4.99
N LEU A 100 -10.47 1.70 5.61
CA LEU A 100 -11.70 1.31 4.90
C LEU A 100 -12.36 2.46 4.13
N VAL A 101 -12.34 3.69 4.68
CA VAL A 101 -12.79 4.89 3.95
C VAL A 101 -11.99 5.07 2.68
N ILE A 102 -10.66 4.92 2.76
CA ILE A 102 -9.77 5.04 1.59
C ILE A 102 -10.02 3.89 0.61
N LEU A 103 -10.12 2.64 1.08
CA LEU A 103 -10.36 1.47 0.22
C LEU A 103 -11.67 1.61 -0.57
N SER A 104 -12.75 1.94 0.14
CA SER A 104 -14.07 2.14 -0.47
C SER A 104 -14.10 3.39 -1.35
N GLY A 105 -13.34 4.44 -0.99
CA GLY A 105 -13.16 5.64 -1.81
C GLY A 105 -12.47 5.35 -3.14
N PHE A 106 -11.42 4.54 -3.14
CA PHE A 106 -10.79 4.05 -4.38
C PHE A 106 -11.75 3.20 -5.22
N GLY A 107 -12.56 2.35 -4.57
CA GLY A 107 -13.61 1.58 -5.24
C GLY A 107 -14.68 2.47 -5.89
N ALA A 108 -15.16 3.48 -5.16
CA ALA A 108 -16.11 4.45 -5.67
C ALA A 108 -15.52 5.30 -6.81
N ALA A 109 -14.27 5.74 -6.69
CA ALA A 109 -13.57 6.44 -7.76
C ALA A 109 -13.44 5.57 -9.03
N ALA A 110 -13.16 4.28 -8.88
CA ALA A 110 -13.13 3.35 -10.01
C ALA A 110 -14.50 3.15 -10.66
N ALA A 111 -15.59 3.21 -9.88
CA ALA A 111 -16.95 3.22 -10.42
C ALA A 111 -17.23 4.52 -11.19
N TRP A 112 -16.96 5.68 -10.59
CA TRP A 112 -17.30 7.00 -11.15
C TRP A 112 -16.45 7.38 -12.38
N PHE A 113 -15.16 7.06 -12.38
CA PHE A 113 -14.23 7.44 -13.45
C PHE A 113 -13.89 6.29 -14.40
N GLY A 114 -14.41 5.08 -14.13
CA GLY A 114 -14.12 3.86 -14.89
C GLY A 114 -15.03 3.61 -16.11
N GLY A 115 -15.80 4.59 -16.58
CA GLY A 115 -16.80 4.40 -17.66
C GLY A 115 -16.24 3.87 -18.99
N ASN A 116 -14.93 4.02 -19.23
CA ASN A 116 -14.25 3.53 -20.44
C ASN A 116 -13.76 2.07 -20.31
N LEU A 117 -14.00 1.40 -19.18
CA LEU A 117 -13.64 0.00 -18.97
C LEU A 117 -14.70 -0.92 -19.60
N PRO A 118 -14.31 -2.06 -20.18
CA PRO A 118 -15.25 -3.11 -20.53
C PRO A 118 -16.09 -3.53 -19.31
N GLU A 119 -17.41 -3.67 -19.49
CA GLU A 119 -18.37 -3.93 -18.41
C GLU A 119 -17.94 -5.11 -17.51
N ARG A 120 -17.50 -6.22 -18.11
CA ARG A 120 -17.03 -7.41 -17.39
C ARG A 120 -15.79 -7.14 -16.54
N LEU A 121 -14.80 -6.44 -17.10
CA LEU A 121 -13.58 -6.10 -16.37
C LEU A 121 -13.91 -5.17 -15.21
N ARG A 122 -14.71 -4.13 -15.44
CA ARG A 122 -15.14 -3.19 -14.39
C ARG A 122 -15.88 -3.90 -13.25
N ALA A 123 -16.83 -4.79 -13.57
CA ALA A 123 -17.54 -5.58 -12.58
C ALA A 123 -16.59 -6.46 -11.74
N ARG A 124 -15.61 -7.11 -12.38
CA ARG A 124 -14.60 -7.93 -11.69
C ARG A 124 -13.65 -7.10 -10.82
N VAL A 125 -13.20 -5.94 -11.30
CA VAL A 125 -12.34 -5.02 -10.51
C VAL A 125 -13.05 -4.57 -9.24
N LEU A 126 -14.29 -4.09 -9.36
CA LEU A 126 -15.07 -3.63 -8.22
C LEU A 126 -15.44 -4.77 -7.26
N ALA A 127 -15.65 -5.99 -7.77
CA ALA A 127 -15.89 -7.16 -6.93
C ALA A 127 -14.65 -7.61 -6.15
N VAL A 128 -13.45 -7.58 -6.77
CA VAL A 128 -12.19 -7.89 -6.08
C VAL A 128 -11.85 -6.80 -5.06
N GLN A 129 -12.06 -5.53 -5.40
CA GLN A 129 -11.89 -4.43 -4.43
C GLN A 129 -12.83 -4.61 -3.23
N ALA A 130 -14.07 -5.04 -3.47
CA ALA A 130 -15.02 -5.34 -2.40
C ALA A 130 -14.65 -6.56 -1.58
N SER A 131 -14.02 -7.59 -2.15
CA SER A 131 -13.59 -8.76 -1.36
C SER A 131 -12.53 -8.39 -0.33
N ILE A 132 -11.60 -7.50 -0.71
CA ILE A 132 -10.66 -6.88 0.24
C ILE A 132 -11.45 -6.12 1.33
N GLY A 133 -12.46 -5.35 0.93
CA GLY A 133 -13.36 -4.65 1.85
C GLY A 133 -14.03 -5.60 2.84
N VAL A 134 -14.65 -6.67 2.38
CA VAL A 134 -15.30 -7.71 3.20
C VAL A 134 -14.34 -8.21 4.29
N ALA A 135 -13.10 -8.53 3.93
CA ALA A 135 -12.12 -9.03 4.89
C ALA A 135 -11.78 -8.00 5.98
N PHE A 136 -11.57 -6.73 5.61
CA PHE A 136 -11.24 -5.67 6.57
C PHE A 136 -12.45 -5.16 7.36
N TYR A 137 -13.66 -5.16 6.79
CA TYR A 137 -14.89 -4.90 7.56
C TYR A 137 -15.11 -5.99 8.61
N ALA A 138 -14.92 -7.26 8.24
CA ALA A 138 -15.02 -8.36 9.18
C ALA A 138 -13.98 -8.21 10.30
N PHE A 139 -12.73 -7.90 9.96
CA PHE A 139 -11.67 -7.64 10.94
C PHE A 139 -12.05 -6.50 11.89
N LEU A 140 -12.52 -5.37 11.35
CA LEU A 140 -12.89 -4.21 12.15
C LEU A 140 -14.09 -4.50 13.05
N LEU A 141 -15.17 -5.08 12.52
CA LEU A 141 -16.41 -5.31 13.28
C LEU A 141 -16.26 -6.37 14.36
N PHE A 142 -15.51 -7.45 14.10
CA PHE A 142 -15.42 -8.59 15.01
C PHE A 142 -14.24 -8.53 15.98
N THR A 143 -13.14 -7.86 15.61
CA THR A 143 -11.91 -7.89 16.42
C THR A 143 -11.44 -6.50 16.86
N SER A 144 -11.88 -5.42 16.20
CA SER A 144 -11.31 -4.08 16.41
C SER A 144 -12.39 -2.98 16.31
N ASN A 145 -13.53 -3.19 16.96
CA ASN A 145 -14.70 -2.34 16.75
C ASN A 145 -14.52 -0.93 17.35
N PRO A 146 -14.53 0.16 16.56
CA PRO A 146 -14.27 1.51 17.06
C PRO A 146 -15.46 2.13 17.81
N PHE A 147 -16.64 1.49 17.79
CA PHE A 147 -17.88 2.00 18.36
C PHE A 147 -18.27 1.34 19.70
N LEU A 148 -17.36 0.60 20.32
CA LEU A 148 -17.60 -0.03 21.62
C LEU A 148 -17.96 1.04 22.67
N ARG A 149 -19.01 0.75 23.45
CA ARG A 149 -19.52 1.63 24.50
C ARG A 149 -18.87 1.32 25.84
N VAL A 150 -18.74 2.35 26.67
CA VAL A 150 -18.35 2.22 28.08
C VAL A 150 -19.61 2.24 28.94
N ALA A 151 -19.76 1.25 29.83
CA ALA A 151 -20.93 1.15 30.70
C ALA A 151 -21.02 2.30 31.72
N THR A 152 -19.87 2.77 32.21
CA THR A 152 -19.75 3.92 33.11
C THR A 152 -18.70 4.87 32.55
N PRO A 153 -19.10 5.81 31.68
CA PRO A 153 -18.19 6.77 31.07
C PRO A 153 -17.42 7.58 32.14
N PRO A 154 -16.10 7.70 32.05
CA PRO A 154 -15.32 8.55 32.95
C PRO A 154 -15.61 10.04 32.68
N PHE A 155 -15.21 10.91 33.61
CA PHE A 155 -15.34 12.36 33.44
C PHE A 155 -14.42 12.91 32.35
N ASP A 156 -13.26 12.28 32.11
CA ASP A 156 -12.33 12.64 31.05
C ASP A 156 -11.62 11.39 30.48
N GLY A 157 -10.98 11.55 29.32
CA GLY A 157 -10.22 10.50 28.65
C GLY A 157 -8.75 10.45 29.06
N GLN A 158 -8.03 9.47 28.55
CA GLN A 158 -6.65 9.13 28.88
C GLN A 158 -5.61 9.81 27.97
N ASP A 159 -6.08 10.71 27.09
CA ASP A 159 -5.27 11.42 26.10
C ASP A 159 -4.62 10.48 25.04
N LEU A 160 -3.87 11.05 24.10
CA LEU A 160 -2.96 10.32 23.22
C LEU A 160 -1.61 10.21 23.93
N ASN A 161 -0.80 9.24 23.51
CA ASN A 161 0.62 9.26 23.80
C ASN A 161 1.20 10.66 23.46
N PRO A 162 1.90 11.34 24.39
CA PRO A 162 2.42 12.68 24.18
C PRO A 162 3.25 12.85 22.89
N LEU A 163 4.02 11.82 22.49
CA LEU A 163 4.80 11.83 21.25
C LEU A 163 3.93 11.94 19.98
N LEU A 164 2.66 11.57 20.07
CA LEU A 164 1.72 11.62 18.95
C LEU A 164 0.98 12.98 18.89
N GLN A 165 1.15 13.86 19.87
CA GLN A 165 0.58 15.21 19.86
C GLN A 165 1.44 16.19 19.06
N ASP A 166 1.70 15.82 17.81
CA ASP A 166 2.55 16.57 16.88
C ASP A 166 1.86 16.70 15.51
N PRO A 167 2.04 17.83 14.77
CA PRO A 167 1.48 17.99 13.43
C PRO A 167 1.87 16.87 12.46
N GLY A 168 3.04 16.26 12.65
CA GLY A 168 3.51 15.07 11.96
C GLY A 168 2.44 13.97 11.95
N LEU A 169 1.92 13.55 13.12
CA LEU A 169 0.83 12.56 13.23
C LEU A 169 -0.43 12.99 12.46
N ALA A 170 -0.77 14.27 12.47
CA ALA A 170 -1.98 14.73 11.79
C ALA A 170 -1.87 14.55 10.26
N PHE A 171 -0.69 14.74 9.68
CA PHE A 171 -0.54 14.79 8.23
C PHE A 171 0.00 13.50 7.60
N HIS A 172 1.03 12.87 8.18
CA HIS A 172 1.71 11.76 7.50
C HIS A 172 0.85 10.49 7.34
N PRO A 173 0.05 10.01 8.33
CA PRO A 173 -0.67 8.75 8.20
C PRO A 173 -1.72 8.77 7.09
N PRO A 174 -2.57 9.82 6.92
CA PRO A 174 -3.51 9.89 5.80
C PRO A 174 -2.85 9.71 4.43
N PHE A 175 -1.69 10.33 4.20
CA PHE A 175 -0.94 10.15 2.95
C PHE A 175 -0.37 8.74 2.83
N LEU A 176 0.18 8.20 3.91
CA LEU A 176 0.69 6.83 3.93
C LEU A 176 -0.41 5.81 3.62
N TYR A 177 -1.60 5.96 4.22
CA TYR A 177 -2.75 5.10 3.96
C TYR A 177 -3.30 5.28 2.55
N LEU A 178 -3.39 6.50 2.02
CA LEU A 178 -3.75 6.74 0.61
C LEU A 178 -2.82 5.97 -0.35
N GLY A 179 -1.55 5.89 0.00
CA GLY A 179 -0.56 5.11 -0.72
C GLY A 179 -0.72 3.59 -0.56
N TYR A 180 -0.67 3.09 0.67
CA TYR A 180 -0.80 1.67 1.01
C TYR A 180 -2.07 1.04 0.45
N VAL A 181 -3.20 1.69 0.74
CA VAL A 181 -4.51 1.19 0.34
C VAL A 181 -4.75 1.42 -1.14
N GLY A 182 -4.20 2.49 -1.71
CA GLY A 182 -4.29 2.75 -3.15
C GLY A 182 -3.71 1.63 -4.02
N LEU A 183 -2.68 0.92 -3.54
CA LEU A 183 -2.13 -0.26 -4.23
C LEU A 183 -3.14 -1.41 -4.36
N SER A 184 -4.19 -1.44 -3.55
CA SER A 184 -5.28 -2.41 -3.67
C SER A 184 -5.98 -2.30 -5.04
N MET A 185 -6.03 -1.11 -5.64
CA MET A 185 -6.62 -0.95 -6.97
C MET A 185 -5.78 -1.63 -8.03
N SER A 186 -4.46 -1.46 -7.99
CA SER A 186 -3.54 -2.15 -8.91
C SER A 186 -3.66 -3.67 -8.76
N PHE A 187 -3.76 -4.16 -7.53
CA PHE A 187 -4.05 -5.57 -7.25
C PHE A 187 -5.39 -6.02 -7.80
N SER A 188 -6.47 -5.26 -7.55
CA SER A 188 -7.83 -5.58 -8.01
C SER A 188 -7.91 -5.65 -9.54
N PHE A 189 -7.24 -4.74 -10.25
CA PHE A 189 -7.09 -4.82 -11.72
C PHE A 189 -6.30 -6.03 -12.18
N ALA A 190 -5.22 -6.39 -11.49
CA ALA A 190 -4.40 -7.56 -11.83
C ALA A 190 -5.19 -8.86 -11.67
N VAL A 191 -5.83 -9.06 -10.51
CA VAL A 191 -6.66 -10.23 -10.23
C VAL A 191 -7.87 -10.29 -11.17
N ALA A 192 -8.57 -9.17 -11.41
CA ALA A 192 -9.69 -9.13 -12.34
C ALA A 192 -9.28 -9.52 -13.78
N ALA A 193 -8.12 -9.07 -14.25
CA ALA A 193 -7.60 -9.42 -15.57
C ALA A 193 -7.19 -10.90 -15.66
N LEU A 194 -6.65 -11.49 -14.59
CA LEU A 194 -6.36 -12.93 -14.50
C LEU A 194 -7.65 -13.77 -14.50
N ILE A 195 -8.70 -13.32 -13.82
CA ILE A 195 -10.02 -13.97 -13.85
C ILE A 195 -10.62 -13.88 -15.26
N GLU A 196 -10.55 -12.70 -15.91
CA GLU A 196 -10.98 -12.48 -17.29
C GLU A 196 -10.16 -13.32 -18.29
N GLY A 197 -8.90 -13.61 -17.97
CA GLY A 197 -7.95 -14.26 -18.88
C GLY A 197 -7.43 -13.32 -19.97
N ARG A 198 -7.48 -12.00 -19.75
CA ARG A 198 -7.05 -11.00 -20.74
C ARG A 198 -6.18 -9.93 -20.08
N VAL A 199 -4.87 -10.01 -20.34
CA VAL A 199 -3.87 -9.00 -19.96
C VAL A 199 -3.30 -8.39 -21.24
N ASP A 200 -3.72 -7.17 -21.57
CA ASP A 200 -3.35 -6.47 -22.80
C ASP A 200 -2.80 -5.05 -22.52
N ALA A 201 -2.44 -4.34 -23.58
CA ALA A 201 -1.95 -2.97 -23.47
C ALA A 201 -2.99 -2.00 -22.86
N ALA A 202 -4.28 -2.24 -23.12
CA ALA A 202 -5.35 -1.40 -22.58
C ALA A 202 -5.45 -1.57 -21.06
N TRP A 203 -5.33 -2.80 -20.56
CA TRP A 203 -5.21 -3.11 -19.14
C TRP A 203 -4.07 -2.35 -18.48
N ALA A 204 -2.86 -2.39 -19.06
CA ALA A 204 -1.70 -1.69 -18.49
C ALA A 204 -1.94 -0.17 -18.39
N ARG A 205 -2.61 0.41 -19.40
CA ARG A 205 -2.98 1.83 -19.41
C ARG A 205 -3.99 2.18 -18.31
N TRP A 206 -4.91 1.28 -17.97
CA TRP A 206 -5.86 1.50 -16.87
C TRP A 206 -5.22 1.37 -15.50
N VAL A 207 -4.26 0.45 -15.30
CA VAL A 207 -3.58 0.23 -14.01
C VAL A 207 -2.64 1.38 -13.63
N ARG A 208 -2.00 1.99 -14.63
CA ARG A 208 -0.91 2.96 -14.40
C ARG A 208 -1.32 4.20 -13.57
N PRO A 209 -2.45 4.88 -13.83
CA PRO A 209 -2.86 6.05 -13.04
C PRO A 209 -3.11 5.72 -11.56
N TRP A 210 -3.72 4.57 -11.27
CA TRP A 210 -3.96 4.13 -9.88
C TRP A 210 -2.65 3.82 -9.15
N THR A 211 -1.74 3.11 -9.82
CA THR A 211 -0.42 2.83 -9.28
C THR A 211 0.35 4.12 -9.03
N LEU A 212 0.26 5.09 -9.94
CA LEU A 212 0.95 6.37 -9.82
C LEU A 212 0.41 7.19 -8.65
N ALA A 213 -0.91 7.27 -8.50
CA ALA A 213 -1.54 7.93 -7.37
C ALA A 213 -1.09 7.31 -6.04
N ALA A 214 -1.15 5.99 -5.93
CA ALA A 214 -0.70 5.26 -4.74
C ALA A 214 0.80 5.50 -4.45
N TRP A 215 1.64 5.43 -5.46
CA TRP A 215 3.09 5.67 -5.33
C TRP A 215 3.41 7.10 -4.92
N LEU A 216 2.71 8.11 -5.46
CA LEU A 216 2.85 9.51 -5.07
C LEU A 216 2.48 9.72 -3.60
N PHE A 217 1.36 9.15 -3.16
CA PHE A 217 0.94 9.26 -1.76
C PHE A 217 1.86 8.52 -0.79
N LEU A 218 2.38 7.34 -1.17
CA LEU A 218 3.45 6.69 -0.42
C LEU A 218 4.69 7.59 -0.32
N THR A 219 5.09 8.22 -1.42
CA THR A 219 6.26 9.13 -1.43
C THR A 219 6.07 10.28 -0.47
N ILE A 220 4.89 10.92 -0.48
CA ILE A 220 4.56 12.02 0.43
C ILE A 220 4.52 11.53 1.89
N GLY A 221 3.83 10.41 2.14
CA GLY A 221 3.70 9.84 3.48
C GLY A 221 5.04 9.44 4.08
N ILE A 222 5.90 8.79 3.30
CA ILE A 222 7.27 8.41 3.70
C ILE A 222 8.10 9.67 3.96
N ALA A 223 8.10 10.66 3.06
CA ALA A 223 8.89 11.88 3.24
C ALA A 223 8.47 12.68 4.49
N LEU A 224 7.15 12.80 4.73
CA LEU A 224 6.63 13.46 5.93
C LEU A 224 6.96 12.65 7.20
N GLY A 225 6.86 11.33 7.15
CA GLY A 225 7.23 10.45 8.26
C GLY A 225 8.72 10.54 8.61
N SER A 226 9.60 10.49 7.60
CA SER A 226 11.04 10.67 7.74
C SER A 226 11.41 12.04 8.33
N TRP A 227 10.74 13.11 7.89
CA TRP A 227 10.92 14.43 8.47
C TRP A 227 10.53 14.41 9.95
N TRP A 228 9.35 13.89 10.29
CA TRP A 228 8.85 13.86 11.66
C TRP A 228 9.78 13.05 12.58
N ALA A 229 10.19 11.85 12.16
CA ALA A 229 11.12 11.02 12.89
C ALA A 229 12.46 11.71 13.16
N TYR A 230 12.99 12.48 12.19
CA TYR A 230 14.25 13.20 12.35
C TYR A 230 14.23 14.17 13.53
N TYR A 231 13.18 14.98 13.68
CA TYR A 231 13.12 15.98 14.76
C TYR A 231 12.54 15.45 16.07
N GLU A 232 11.59 14.51 16.01
CA GLU A 232 10.91 14.00 17.21
C GLU A 232 11.75 12.93 17.91
N LEU A 233 12.37 12.03 17.14
CA LEU A 233 13.13 10.89 17.69
C LEU A 233 14.63 11.18 17.79
N GLY A 234 15.13 12.22 17.12
CA GLY A 234 16.51 12.71 17.27
C GLY A 234 17.59 11.72 16.80
N TRP A 235 17.26 10.81 15.88
CA TRP A 235 18.13 9.70 15.44
C TRP A 235 19.39 10.12 14.66
N GLY A 236 19.67 11.41 14.51
CA GLY A 236 20.82 11.90 13.76
C GLY A 236 20.69 11.70 12.24
N GLY A 237 19.51 11.31 11.74
CA GLY A 237 19.23 11.09 10.32
C GLY A 237 17.73 10.92 10.04
N PHE A 238 17.35 11.00 8.76
CA PHE A 238 15.95 10.94 8.30
C PHE A 238 15.40 9.51 8.13
N TRP A 239 16.23 8.49 8.33
CA TRP A 239 15.89 7.09 8.14
C TRP A 239 16.73 6.20 9.05
N PHE A 240 16.14 5.20 9.68
CA PHE A 240 16.85 4.32 10.61
C PHE A 240 16.62 2.83 10.38
N TRP A 241 15.92 2.48 9.30
CA TRP A 241 15.59 1.10 8.95
C TRP A 241 14.75 0.38 10.03
N ASP A 242 13.91 1.13 10.75
CA ASP A 242 12.94 0.55 11.67
C ASP A 242 11.93 -0.34 10.91
N PRO A 243 11.41 -1.45 11.49
CA PRO A 243 10.50 -2.34 10.78
C PRO A 243 9.27 -1.66 10.18
N VAL A 244 8.75 -0.57 10.77
CA VAL A 244 7.60 0.17 10.24
C VAL A 244 8.01 1.09 9.08
N GLU A 245 9.18 1.71 9.15
CA GLU A 245 9.78 2.42 8.02
C GLU A 245 9.96 1.46 6.83
N ASN A 246 10.59 0.30 7.07
CA ASN A 246 10.82 -0.74 6.07
C ASN A 246 9.52 -1.27 5.47
N ALA A 247 8.50 -1.49 6.31
CA ALA A 247 7.18 -1.91 5.88
C ALA A 247 6.59 -0.96 4.82
N SER A 248 6.78 0.35 4.97
CA SER A 248 6.32 1.34 3.99
C SER A 248 7.17 1.42 2.73
N PHE A 249 8.46 1.14 2.83
CA PHE A 249 9.39 1.30 1.73
C PHE A 249 9.35 0.14 0.73
N MET A 250 9.15 -1.09 1.19
CA MET A 250 9.02 -2.27 0.31
C MET A 250 7.90 -2.15 -0.75
N PRO A 251 6.64 -1.82 -0.40
CA PRO A 251 5.58 -1.63 -1.40
C PRO A 251 5.87 -0.43 -2.31
N TRP A 252 6.56 0.61 -1.84
CA TRP A 252 7.00 1.74 -2.68
C TRP A 252 7.97 1.29 -3.78
N LEU A 253 8.95 0.44 -3.47
CA LEU A 253 9.89 -0.14 -4.44
C LEU A 253 9.18 -1.00 -5.48
N PHE A 254 8.24 -1.85 -5.04
CA PHE A 254 7.44 -2.66 -5.97
C PHE A 254 6.52 -1.81 -6.84
N ALA A 255 5.91 -0.77 -6.28
CA ALA A 255 5.07 0.17 -7.03
C ALA A 255 5.90 0.97 -8.06
N ALA A 256 7.12 1.38 -7.72
CA ALA A 256 8.05 2.00 -8.66
C ALA A 256 8.40 1.06 -9.83
N ALA A 257 8.73 -0.21 -9.53
CA ALA A 257 8.97 -1.22 -10.56
C ALA A 257 7.71 -1.47 -11.40
N LEU A 258 6.53 -1.49 -10.78
CA LEU A 258 5.24 -1.70 -11.44
C LEU A 258 4.95 -0.58 -12.45
N LEU A 259 5.18 0.68 -12.09
CA LEU A 259 5.00 1.82 -13.00
C LEU A 259 5.85 1.68 -14.26
N HIS A 260 7.13 1.35 -14.11
CA HIS A 260 8.05 1.13 -15.21
C HIS A 260 7.64 -0.08 -16.06
N SER A 261 7.26 -1.19 -15.41
CA SER A 261 6.79 -2.40 -16.10
C SER A 261 5.52 -2.15 -16.90
N ALA A 262 4.56 -1.41 -16.33
CA ALA A 262 3.30 -1.07 -16.97
C ALA A 262 3.50 -0.25 -18.25
N ILE A 263 4.48 0.66 -18.28
CA ILE A 263 4.84 1.42 -19.49
C ILE A 263 5.32 0.48 -20.60
N VAL A 264 6.14 -0.52 -20.26
CA VAL A 264 6.60 -1.52 -21.24
C VAL A 264 5.43 -2.37 -21.73
N THR A 265 4.57 -2.84 -20.83
CA THR A 265 3.38 -3.62 -21.19
C THR A 265 2.42 -2.85 -22.10
N GLU A 266 2.17 -1.58 -21.80
CA GLU A 266 1.31 -0.71 -22.61
C GLU A 266 1.90 -0.44 -24.00
N LYS A 267 3.20 -0.11 -24.08
CA LYS A 267 3.80 0.28 -25.36
C LYS A 267 4.17 -0.92 -26.23
N ARG A 268 4.52 -2.05 -25.63
CA ARG A 268 5.22 -3.15 -26.31
C ARG A 268 4.53 -4.51 -26.17
N GLU A 269 3.48 -4.61 -25.36
CA GLU A 269 2.86 -5.90 -24.99
C GLU A 269 3.86 -6.96 -24.50
N ALA A 270 4.95 -6.50 -23.89
CA ALA A 270 5.96 -7.31 -23.23
C ALA A 270 5.80 -7.20 -21.70
N LEU A 271 6.45 -8.11 -20.97
CA LEU A 271 6.47 -8.14 -19.50
C LEU A 271 5.09 -8.25 -18.82
N LYS A 272 4.06 -8.75 -19.53
CA LYS A 272 2.70 -8.91 -18.98
C LYS A 272 2.72 -9.66 -17.64
N SER A 273 3.36 -10.82 -17.62
CA SER A 273 3.52 -11.64 -16.41
C SER A 273 4.21 -10.87 -15.27
N TRP A 274 5.29 -10.16 -15.59
CA TRP A 274 6.05 -9.40 -14.60
C TRP A 274 5.23 -8.22 -14.03
N THR A 275 4.52 -7.49 -14.88
CA THR A 275 3.65 -6.37 -14.45
C THR A 275 2.53 -6.87 -13.54
N VAL A 276 1.92 -8.00 -13.85
CA VAL A 276 0.89 -8.61 -12.98
C VAL A 276 1.49 -9.05 -11.65
N LEU A 277 2.65 -9.73 -11.66
CA LEU A 277 3.34 -10.15 -10.45
C LEU A 277 3.69 -8.97 -9.55
N LEU A 278 4.23 -7.88 -10.11
CA LEU A 278 4.55 -6.66 -9.36
C LEU A 278 3.31 -6.00 -8.75
N ALA A 279 2.16 -6.03 -9.42
CA ALA A 279 0.90 -5.53 -8.85
C ALA A 279 0.43 -6.38 -7.67
N ILE A 280 0.59 -7.70 -7.75
CA ILE A 280 0.30 -8.62 -6.64
C ILE A 280 1.24 -8.36 -5.47
N LEU A 281 2.54 -8.26 -5.74
CA LEU A 281 3.56 -8.05 -4.70
C LEU A 281 3.43 -6.69 -4.04
N ALA A 282 3.20 -5.60 -4.80
CA ALA A 282 3.06 -4.27 -4.23
C ALA A 282 1.98 -4.21 -3.15
N PHE A 283 0.78 -4.74 -3.43
CA PHE A 283 -0.29 -4.78 -2.42
C PHE A 283 -0.05 -5.83 -1.33
N SER A 284 0.53 -6.99 -1.67
CA SER A 284 0.90 -8.00 -0.68
C SER A 284 1.87 -7.46 0.36
N PHE A 285 2.83 -6.63 -0.05
CA PHE A 285 3.75 -5.97 0.86
C PHE A 285 3.11 -4.84 1.67
N SER A 286 2.05 -4.19 1.16
CA SER A 286 1.20 -3.31 1.97
C SER A 286 0.40 -4.08 3.04
N LEU A 287 -0.12 -5.27 2.72
CA LEU A 287 -0.76 -6.14 3.71
C LEU A 287 0.25 -6.68 4.74
N LEU A 288 1.44 -7.06 4.29
CA LEU A 288 2.53 -7.45 5.19
C LEU A 288 2.91 -6.30 6.13
N GLY A 289 3.01 -5.07 5.61
CA GLY A 289 3.24 -3.90 6.47
C GLY A 289 2.13 -3.73 7.51
N THR A 290 0.88 -3.94 7.12
CA THR A 290 -0.27 -3.95 8.05
C THR A 290 -0.10 -4.99 9.15
N PHE A 291 0.40 -6.18 8.83
CA PHE A 291 0.73 -7.23 9.79
C PHE A 291 1.89 -6.82 10.72
N ILE A 292 2.99 -6.31 10.16
CA ILE A 292 4.18 -5.88 10.92
C ILE A 292 3.79 -4.84 11.97
N VAL A 293 2.98 -3.84 11.60
CA VAL A 293 2.70 -2.70 12.50
C VAL A 293 1.59 -2.95 13.53
N ARG A 294 0.90 -4.11 13.47
CA ARG A 294 -0.29 -4.41 14.31
C ARG A 294 -0.26 -5.77 15.02
N SER A 295 0.64 -6.67 14.64
CA SER A 295 0.69 -8.03 15.20
C SER A 295 1.45 -8.11 16.53
N GLY A 296 2.27 -7.11 16.86
CA GLY A 296 3.21 -7.16 17.99
C GLY A 296 4.34 -8.18 17.85
N VAL A 297 4.49 -8.79 16.67
CA VAL A 297 5.49 -9.85 16.41
C VAL A 297 6.91 -9.27 16.27
N LEU A 298 7.02 -8.01 15.85
CA LEU A 298 8.29 -7.28 15.80
C LEU A 298 8.21 -6.07 16.73
N THR A 299 9.27 -5.84 17.50
CA THR A 299 9.39 -4.62 18.31
C THR A 299 9.64 -3.42 17.40
N SER A 300 8.76 -2.41 17.47
CA SER A 300 8.96 -1.12 16.81
C SER A 300 8.35 0.00 17.65
N VAL A 301 8.97 1.17 17.61
CA VAL A 301 8.46 2.39 18.25
C VAL A 301 7.22 2.96 17.54
N HIS A 302 6.98 2.55 16.30
CA HIS A 302 5.87 3.02 15.46
C HIS A 302 4.69 2.03 15.42
N ALA A 303 4.71 0.96 16.22
CA ALA A 303 3.65 -0.04 16.24
C ALA A 303 2.36 0.52 16.87
N PHE A 304 1.21 0.23 16.25
CA PHE A 304 -0.11 0.70 16.72
C PHE A 304 -0.78 -0.25 17.73
N ALA A 305 -0.43 -1.54 17.69
CA ALA A 305 -1.00 -2.56 18.56
C ALA A 305 -0.04 -3.73 18.74
N ASN A 306 -0.15 -4.41 19.89
CA ASN A 306 0.59 -5.63 20.24
C ASN A 306 -0.40 -6.71 20.69
N ASP A 307 -1.23 -7.18 19.76
CA ASP A 307 -2.28 -8.18 20.02
C ASP A 307 -2.13 -9.38 19.06
N PRO A 308 -1.71 -10.56 19.56
CA PRO A 308 -1.54 -11.75 18.74
C PRO A 308 -2.81 -12.20 18.01
N GLU A 309 -4.01 -12.01 18.57
CA GLU A 309 -5.26 -12.41 17.92
C GLU A 309 -5.53 -11.56 16.67
N ARG A 310 -5.27 -10.26 16.77
CA ARG A 310 -5.31 -9.33 15.61
C ARG A 310 -4.26 -9.72 14.57
N GLY A 311 -3.07 -10.10 15.02
CA GLY A 311 -1.99 -10.60 14.16
C GLY A 311 -2.41 -11.82 13.33
N VAL A 312 -3.06 -12.81 13.95
CA VAL A 312 -3.56 -14.01 13.25
C VAL A 312 -4.62 -13.64 12.21
N PHE A 313 -5.55 -12.73 12.52
CA PHE A 313 -6.55 -12.28 11.55
C PHE A 313 -5.91 -11.65 10.32
N ILE A 314 -4.96 -10.73 10.50
CA ILE A 314 -4.27 -10.08 9.39
C ILE A 314 -3.42 -11.09 8.62
N LEU A 315 -2.80 -12.07 9.29
CA LEU A 315 -2.05 -13.13 8.63
C LEU A 315 -2.97 -14.00 7.74
N MET A 316 -4.20 -14.28 8.16
CA MET A 316 -5.20 -14.96 7.32
C MET A 316 -5.57 -14.11 6.10
N ILE A 317 -5.79 -12.81 6.27
CA ILE A 317 -6.02 -11.87 5.16
C ILE A 317 -4.85 -11.92 4.17
N LEU A 318 -3.62 -11.78 4.67
CA LEU A 318 -2.41 -11.86 3.86
C LEU A 318 -2.32 -13.19 3.10
N GLY A 319 -2.52 -14.31 3.79
CA GLY A 319 -2.49 -15.66 3.19
C GLY A 319 -3.53 -15.83 2.08
N VAL A 320 -4.77 -15.37 2.30
CA VAL A 320 -5.85 -15.46 1.31
C VAL A 320 -5.57 -14.59 0.09
N PHE A 321 -5.23 -13.32 0.28
CA PHE A 321 -5.05 -12.40 -0.86
C PHE A 321 -3.73 -12.63 -1.59
N THR A 322 -2.61 -12.78 -0.88
CA THR A 322 -1.31 -13.04 -1.49
C THR A 322 -1.25 -14.46 -2.05
N GLY A 323 -1.57 -15.48 -1.24
CA GLY A 323 -1.55 -16.87 -1.68
C GLY A 323 -2.57 -17.16 -2.78
N GLY A 324 -3.79 -16.64 -2.66
CA GLY A 324 -4.83 -16.78 -3.67
C GLY A 324 -4.47 -16.10 -5.00
N ALA A 325 -3.95 -14.86 -4.96
CA ALA A 325 -3.56 -14.15 -6.17
C ALA A 325 -2.34 -14.79 -6.84
N LEU A 326 -1.32 -15.24 -6.09
CA LEU A 326 -0.16 -15.94 -6.64
C LEU A 326 -0.54 -17.31 -7.23
N THR A 327 -1.47 -18.03 -6.60
CA THR A 327 -2.01 -19.28 -7.15
C THR A 327 -2.75 -19.02 -8.46
N LEU A 328 -3.60 -18.00 -8.50
CA LEU A 328 -4.31 -17.60 -9.72
C LEU A 328 -3.34 -17.15 -10.82
N TYR A 329 -2.31 -16.38 -10.47
CA TYR A 329 -1.23 -15.95 -11.35
C TYR A 329 -0.54 -17.16 -12.00
N ALA A 330 -0.14 -18.15 -11.20
CA ALA A 330 0.48 -19.37 -11.69
C ALA A 330 -0.48 -20.16 -12.61
N ALA A 331 -1.74 -20.32 -12.20
CA ALA A 331 -2.76 -21.03 -12.98
C ALA A 331 -3.10 -20.35 -14.32
N ARG A 332 -2.78 -19.07 -14.49
CA ARG A 332 -3.06 -18.26 -15.68
C ARG A 332 -1.81 -17.88 -16.46
N ALA A 333 -0.67 -18.54 -16.23
CA ALA A 333 0.59 -18.24 -16.89
C ALA A 333 0.49 -18.14 -18.43
N HIS A 334 -0.24 -19.06 -19.07
CA HIS A 334 -0.45 -19.07 -20.53
C HIS A 334 -1.17 -17.83 -21.07
N ALA A 335 -2.03 -17.18 -20.27
CA ALA A 335 -2.74 -15.97 -20.69
C ALA A 335 -1.83 -14.72 -20.71
N MET A 336 -0.61 -14.83 -20.16
CA MET A 336 0.35 -13.73 -20.00
C MET A 336 1.59 -13.88 -20.89
N GLU A 337 1.55 -14.75 -21.89
CA GLU A 337 2.67 -14.92 -22.84
C GLU A 337 3.04 -13.59 -23.51
N ALA A 338 4.34 -13.30 -23.48
CA ALA A 338 4.87 -12.08 -24.06
C ALA A 338 4.87 -12.17 -25.59
N LYS A 339 4.35 -11.12 -26.25
CA LYS A 339 4.36 -11.04 -27.72
C LYS A 339 5.52 -10.20 -28.27
N GLY A 340 6.17 -9.40 -27.43
CA GLY A 340 7.24 -8.48 -27.84
C GLY A 340 8.64 -9.07 -27.73
N VAL A 341 9.45 -8.91 -28.78
CA VAL A 341 10.90 -9.22 -28.79
C VAL A 341 11.69 -7.90 -28.77
N PHE A 342 12.76 -7.85 -27.96
CA PHE A 342 13.66 -6.70 -27.85
C PHE A 342 15.11 -7.17 -27.64
N GLY A 343 16.08 -6.36 -28.07
CA GLY A 343 17.50 -6.67 -27.92
C GLY A 343 18.03 -6.38 -26.51
N LEU A 344 19.16 -6.98 -26.15
CA LEU A 344 19.82 -6.79 -24.85
C LEU A 344 20.23 -5.33 -24.58
N VAL A 345 20.55 -4.57 -25.64
CA VAL A 345 20.81 -3.13 -25.56
C VAL A 345 19.57 -2.42 -26.10
N SER A 346 18.62 -2.13 -25.21
CA SER A 346 17.34 -1.48 -25.52
C SER A 346 16.74 -0.83 -24.27
N ARG A 347 15.77 0.07 -24.46
CA ARG A 347 15.02 0.66 -23.34
C ARG A 347 14.27 -0.41 -22.54
N GLU A 348 13.70 -1.40 -23.22
CA GLU A 348 13.03 -2.53 -22.58
C GLU A 348 13.97 -3.29 -21.65
N ALA A 349 15.18 -3.64 -22.12
CA ALA A 349 16.16 -4.36 -21.30
C ALA A 349 16.63 -3.52 -20.09
N ALA A 350 16.84 -2.22 -20.26
CA ALA A 350 17.16 -1.33 -19.15
C ALA A 350 16.03 -1.23 -18.12
N LEU A 351 14.77 -1.19 -18.56
CA LEU A 351 13.60 -1.19 -17.67
C LEU A 351 13.43 -2.54 -16.95
N VAL A 352 13.77 -3.66 -17.59
CA VAL A 352 13.82 -4.98 -16.92
C VAL A 352 14.89 -4.96 -15.83
N ALA A 353 16.10 -4.52 -16.13
CA ALA A 353 17.18 -4.44 -15.14
C ALA A 353 16.82 -3.51 -13.97
N ASN A 354 16.22 -2.34 -14.25
CA ASN A 354 15.66 -1.44 -13.24
C ASN A 354 14.66 -2.16 -12.32
N ASN A 355 13.70 -2.89 -12.90
CA ASN A 355 12.67 -3.56 -12.11
C ASN A 355 13.24 -4.71 -11.28
N VAL A 356 14.22 -5.45 -11.82
CA VAL A 356 14.92 -6.51 -11.07
C VAL A 356 15.68 -5.92 -9.89
N LEU A 357 16.44 -4.83 -10.10
CA LEU A 357 17.17 -4.16 -9.04
C LEU A 357 16.23 -3.64 -7.93
N LEU A 358 15.12 -3.01 -8.29
CA LEU A 358 14.11 -2.55 -7.34
C LEU A 358 13.46 -3.71 -6.57
N ALA A 359 13.11 -4.79 -7.25
CA ALA A 359 12.52 -5.97 -6.62
C ALA A 359 13.51 -6.66 -5.67
N VAL A 360 14.78 -6.81 -6.08
CA VAL A 360 15.84 -7.38 -5.23
C VAL A 360 16.10 -6.49 -4.02
N ALA A 361 16.16 -5.17 -4.20
CA ALA A 361 16.29 -4.23 -3.09
C ALA A 361 15.13 -4.38 -2.08
N ALA A 362 13.89 -4.51 -2.56
CA ALA A 362 12.74 -4.78 -1.70
C ALA A 362 12.87 -6.13 -0.96
N MET A 363 13.40 -7.16 -1.62
CA MET A 363 13.63 -8.47 -0.99
C MET A 363 14.74 -8.45 0.04
N VAL A 364 15.80 -7.67 -0.16
CA VAL A 364 16.85 -7.46 0.85
C VAL A 364 16.26 -6.82 2.11
N VAL A 365 15.47 -5.77 1.93
CA VAL A 365 14.78 -5.10 3.05
C VAL A 365 13.82 -6.06 3.75
N PHE A 366 13.05 -6.83 2.98
CA PHE A 366 12.14 -7.85 3.51
C PHE A 366 12.86 -8.90 4.37
N VAL A 367 13.92 -9.50 3.82
CA VAL A 367 14.70 -10.52 4.52
C VAL A 367 15.31 -9.93 5.77
N GLY A 368 15.96 -8.76 5.69
CA GLY A 368 16.53 -8.11 6.87
C GLY A 368 15.49 -7.80 7.96
N THR A 369 14.30 -7.35 7.56
CA THR A 369 13.22 -7.00 8.48
C THR A 369 12.61 -8.22 9.18
N LEU A 370 12.45 -9.34 8.47
CA LEU A 370 11.88 -10.57 9.05
C LEU A 370 12.93 -11.51 9.67
N TRP A 371 14.23 -11.26 9.43
CA TRP A 371 15.29 -12.14 9.94
C TRP A 371 15.30 -12.29 11.47
N PRO A 372 15.11 -11.22 12.28
CA PRO A 372 14.94 -11.35 13.74
C PRO A 372 13.89 -12.40 14.13
N LEU A 373 12.70 -12.32 13.52
CA LEU A 373 11.59 -13.23 13.78
C LEU A 373 11.95 -14.68 13.40
N ILE A 374 12.55 -14.87 12.22
CA ILE A 374 12.96 -16.20 11.77
C ILE A 374 14.02 -16.78 12.72
N ALA A 375 15.00 -15.97 13.14
CA ALA A 375 16.07 -16.41 14.00
C ALA A 375 15.59 -16.79 15.41
N GLU A 376 14.63 -16.04 15.93
CA GLU A 376 13.99 -16.35 17.21
C GLU A 376 13.18 -17.65 17.11
N MET A 377 12.31 -17.78 16.11
CA MET A 377 11.45 -18.97 15.96
C MET A 377 12.21 -20.25 15.61
N ALA A 378 13.21 -20.17 14.73
CA ALA A 378 13.91 -21.34 14.21
C ALA A 378 15.15 -21.72 15.04
N PHE A 379 15.82 -20.74 15.65
CA PHE A 379 17.10 -20.95 16.35
C PHE A 379 17.09 -20.52 17.81
N GLY A 380 15.98 -19.96 18.33
CA GLY A 380 15.90 -19.47 19.70
C GLY A 380 16.81 -18.27 19.97
N ARG A 381 17.22 -17.53 18.93
CA ARG A 381 18.16 -16.40 19.04
C ARG A 381 17.44 -15.07 18.86
N VAL A 382 17.39 -14.28 19.91
CA VAL A 382 16.94 -12.89 19.86
C VAL A 382 18.08 -12.04 19.28
N LEU A 383 17.84 -11.43 18.13
CA LEU A 383 18.80 -10.54 17.46
C LEU A 383 18.06 -9.33 16.87
N SER A 384 18.78 -8.23 16.69
CA SER A 384 18.28 -7.04 16.00
C SER A 384 19.08 -6.83 14.72
N VAL A 385 18.38 -6.47 13.64
CA VAL A 385 18.98 -6.09 12.36
C VAL A 385 18.71 -4.60 12.17
N GLY A 386 19.77 -3.79 12.17
CA GLY A 386 19.70 -2.34 12.06
C GLY A 386 20.51 -1.78 10.89
N PRO A 387 20.77 -0.47 10.88
CA PRO A 387 21.41 0.25 9.77
C PRO A 387 22.66 -0.43 9.18
N PRO A 388 23.61 -0.98 9.97
CA PRO A 388 24.82 -1.58 9.40
C PRO A 388 24.56 -2.71 8.38
N PHE A 389 23.51 -3.52 8.59
CA PHE A 389 23.13 -4.55 7.62
C PHE A 389 22.50 -3.93 6.38
N PHE A 390 21.50 -3.07 6.57
CA PHE A 390 20.74 -2.52 5.46
C PHE A 390 21.60 -1.62 4.60
N ASP A 391 22.41 -0.73 5.18
CA ASP A 391 23.29 0.16 4.44
C ASP A 391 24.31 -0.64 3.60
N ALA A 392 24.85 -1.73 4.13
CA ALA A 392 25.77 -2.59 3.39
C ALA A 392 25.07 -3.40 2.28
N ALA A 393 23.89 -3.97 2.57
CA ALA A 393 23.21 -4.89 1.67
C ALA A 393 22.37 -4.19 0.58
N PHE A 394 21.75 -3.05 0.92
CA PHE A 394 20.86 -2.31 0.03
C PHE A 394 21.62 -1.40 -0.95
N THR A 395 22.66 -0.71 -0.45
CA THR A 395 23.39 0.33 -1.21
C THR A 395 23.92 -0.14 -2.57
N PRO A 396 24.53 -1.34 -2.72
CA PRO A 396 25.04 -1.79 -4.02
C PRO A 396 23.97 -1.82 -5.12
N PHE A 397 22.74 -2.22 -4.79
CA PHE A 397 21.64 -2.27 -5.75
C PHE A 397 21.19 -0.88 -6.18
N PHE A 398 21.14 0.07 -5.24
CA PHE A 398 20.78 1.45 -5.54
C PHE A 398 21.87 2.22 -6.28
N VAL A 399 23.15 1.94 -6.00
CA VAL A 399 24.27 2.45 -6.81
C VAL A 399 24.17 1.92 -8.24
N ALA A 400 23.94 0.62 -8.42
CA ALA A 400 23.74 0.04 -9.75
C ALA A 400 22.54 0.65 -10.48
N LEU A 401 21.44 0.90 -9.76
CA LEU A 401 20.26 1.58 -10.30
C LEU A 401 20.58 3.01 -10.74
N ALA A 402 21.26 3.79 -9.90
CA ALA A 402 21.65 5.17 -10.18
C ALA A 402 22.55 5.28 -11.44
N LEU A 403 23.46 4.32 -11.63
CA LEU A 403 24.29 4.23 -12.84
C LEU A 403 23.49 3.81 -14.08
N LEU A 404 22.49 2.94 -13.92
CA LEU A 404 21.67 2.44 -15.01
C LEU A 404 20.68 3.48 -15.53
N LEU A 405 20.07 4.29 -14.67
CA LEU A 405 19.02 5.26 -15.02
C LEU A 405 19.38 6.21 -16.17
N PRO A 406 20.51 6.96 -16.15
CA PRO A 406 20.85 7.88 -17.23
C PRO A 406 21.10 7.16 -18.56
N VAL A 407 21.65 5.94 -18.52
CA VAL A 407 21.87 5.12 -19.71
C VAL A 407 20.54 4.59 -20.28
N GLY A 408 19.71 4.02 -19.41
CA GLY A 408 18.44 3.39 -19.79
C GLY A 408 17.41 4.38 -20.35
N THR A 409 17.36 5.60 -19.82
CA THR A 409 16.47 6.67 -20.30
C THR A 409 16.79 7.11 -21.72
N LEU A 410 18.08 7.11 -22.11
CA LEU A 410 18.53 7.48 -23.46
C LEU A 410 18.47 6.33 -24.47
N PHE A 411 18.38 5.07 -24.02
CA PHE A 411 18.19 3.95 -24.95
C PHE A 411 16.89 4.08 -25.73
N ALA A 412 16.94 3.75 -27.02
CA ALA A 412 15.75 3.63 -27.86
C ALA A 412 15.03 2.29 -27.61
N TRP A 413 13.73 2.25 -27.93
CA TRP A 413 12.94 1.01 -27.92
C TRP A 413 13.44 0.01 -28.96
N LYS A 414 13.21 -1.29 -28.77
CA LYS A 414 13.69 -2.44 -29.59
C LYS A 414 15.20 -2.64 -29.57
N ARG A 415 15.97 -1.63 -29.96
CA ARG A 415 17.43 -1.69 -30.12
C ARG A 415 18.03 -0.29 -30.01
N ALA A 416 19.08 -0.19 -29.21
CA ALA A 416 19.87 1.02 -29.04
C ALA A 416 21.34 0.78 -29.42
N GLN A 417 22.08 1.85 -29.67
CA GLN A 417 23.53 1.83 -29.90
C GLN A 417 24.23 2.29 -28.62
N GLY A 418 24.68 1.35 -27.78
CA GLY A 418 25.24 1.65 -26.45
C GLY A 418 26.40 2.66 -26.48
N ALA A 419 27.36 2.48 -27.41
CA ALA A 419 28.50 3.37 -27.55
C ALA A 419 28.12 4.84 -27.82
N ARG A 420 27.04 5.07 -28.59
CA ARG A 420 26.53 6.42 -28.86
C ARG A 420 26.01 7.09 -27.60
N VAL A 421 25.24 6.35 -26.80
CA VAL A 421 24.67 6.86 -25.54
C VAL A 421 25.76 7.12 -24.51
N LEU A 422 26.72 6.20 -24.36
CA LEU A 422 27.85 6.40 -23.46
C LEU A 422 28.68 7.64 -23.84
N ARG A 423 28.89 7.88 -25.14
CA ARG A 423 29.59 9.08 -25.63
C ARG A 423 28.83 10.38 -25.33
N GLN A 424 27.50 10.34 -25.35
CA GLN A 424 26.65 11.47 -24.97
C GLN A 424 26.68 11.75 -23.45
N LEU A 425 26.79 10.70 -22.63
CA LEU A 425 26.81 10.82 -21.17
C LEU A 425 28.20 11.16 -20.60
N TRP A 426 29.27 10.94 -21.37
CA TRP A 426 30.65 11.15 -20.91
C TRP A 426 30.91 12.53 -20.27
N PRO A 427 30.45 13.66 -20.83
CA PRO A 427 30.68 14.97 -20.20
C PRO A 427 30.02 15.09 -18.82
N ALA A 428 28.80 14.57 -18.67
CA ALA A 428 28.09 14.56 -17.40
C ALA A 428 28.75 13.61 -16.38
N ALA A 429 29.23 12.44 -16.83
CA ALA A 429 29.97 11.51 -15.98
C ALA A 429 31.29 12.10 -15.49
N ALA A 430 32.03 12.81 -16.36
CA ALA A 430 33.26 13.50 -15.99
C ALA A 430 33.00 14.62 -14.97
N LEU A 431 31.94 15.42 -15.16
CA LEU A 431 31.53 16.44 -14.19
C LEU A 431 31.14 15.82 -12.84
N ALA A 432 30.33 14.76 -12.84
CA ALA A 432 29.94 14.06 -11.62
C ALA A 432 31.16 13.50 -10.87
N GLY A 433 32.11 12.88 -11.59
CA GLY A 433 33.36 12.41 -11.02
C GLY A 433 34.21 13.54 -10.43
N ALA A 434 34.31 14.68 -11.12
CA ALA A 434 35.04 15.84 -10.63
C ALA A 434 34.40 16.44 -9.36
N LEU A 435 33.07 16.51 -9.29
CA LEU A 435 32.34 16.98 -8.10
C LEU A 435 32.50 16.02 -6.92
N LEU A 436 32.49 14.70 -7.16
CA LEU A 436 32.75 13.70 -6.12
C LEU A 436 34.17 13.83 -5.55
N LEU A 437 35.17 14.00 -6.42
CA LEU A 437 36.56 14.21 -6.01
C LEU A 437 36.74 15.53 -5.24
N LEU A 438 36.06 16.59 -5.67
CA LEU A 438 36.05 17.87 -4.96
C LEU A 438 35.42 17.72 -3.58
N GLY A 439 34.27 17.06 -3.46
CA GLY A 439 33.63 16.78 -2.18
C GLY A 439 34.57 16.01 -1.25
N TYR A 440 35.16 14.92 -1.73
CA TYR A 440 36.14 14.15 -0.97
C TYR A 440 37.35 14.98 -0.51
N ALA A 441 37.81 15.92 -1.34
CA ALA A 441 38.91 16.81 -0.99
C ALA A 441 38.54 17.90 0.04
N LEU A 442 37.26 18.25 0.16
CA LEU A 442 36.76 19.28 1.08
C LEU A 442 36.37 18.74 2.46
N GLY A 443 36.25 17.41 2.62
CA GLY A 443 35.79 16.75 3.85
C GLY A 443 34.27 16.59 3.88
#